data_AF-A0A354PJS6-F1
#
_entry.id   AF-A0A354PJS6-F1
#
_cell.length_a   1.000
_cell.length_b   1.000
_cell.length_c   1.000
_cell.angle_alpha   90.00
_cell.angle_beta   90.00
_cell.angle_gamma   90.00
#
_symmetry.space_group_name_H-M   'P 1'
#
loop_
_entity.id
_entity.type
_entity.pdbx_description
1 polymer ?
#
loop_
_entity_poly.entity_id
_entity_poly.type
_entity_poly.pdbx_seq_one_letter_code
_entity_poly.pdbx_strand_id
1 'polypeptide(L)'
;MAKETSQDQLLKWMFEWKLDELAASYLESGGFWSHEPLIVVEEPLYRKRCSLVVVEGNRRLAALKVLQNASKGDAPSRKWASMVEDFEIPNGLFDQVPYVLADSRFDVQAFLGFRHVTGIKQWDADEKAGFITQLIDESKMTYEQVARKIGSTAPAVRRHYVAYQLLLQIENVVADFPTEKAEHRFTVLYDALQKQGTQQYLGVDSNADPKAAKSPVKKGKHGRLAHFSRWLYGTKKTPPLVTDT
;
A
#
# COMPACT_ATOMS: atom_id res chain seq x y z
N MET A 1 3.96 15.63 10.60
CA MET A 1 5.37 15.84 10.20
C MET A 1 5.93 14.46 9.87
N ALA A 2 6.26 14.20 8.60
CA ALA A 2 6.95 12.96 8.26
C ALA A 2 8.30 12.95 8.99
N LYS A 3 8.62 11.90 9.74
CA LYS A 3 9.96 11.73 10.32
C LYS A 3 10.96 11.84 9.17
N GLU A 4 11.96 12.72 9.31
CA GLU A 4 13.13 12.70 8.43
C GLU A 4 13.89 11.39 8.70
N THR A 5 13.51 10.34 7.99
CA THR A 5 14.17 9.03 8.06
C THR A 5 15.34 9.05 7.08
N SER A 6 16.55 8.79 7.56
CA SER A 6 17.72 8.68 6.68
C SER A 6 17.62 7.45 5.77
N GLN A 7 18.33 7.45 4.63
CA GLN A 7 18.38 6.29 3.74
C GLN A 7 18.91 5.04 4.45
N ASP A 8 19.89 5.19 5.33
CA ASP A 8 20.45 4.07 6.10
C ASP A 8 19.41 3.47 7.06
N GLN A 9 18.57 4.32 7.66
CA GLN A 9 17.51 3.85 8.55
C GLN A 9 16.40 3.12 7.76
N LEU A 10 16.07 3.60 6.55
CA LEU A 10 15.16 2.89 5.65
C LEU A 10 15.73 1.53 5.23
N LEU A 11 17.01 1.46 4.84
CA LEU A 11 17.66 0.20 4.49
C LEU A 11 17.64 -0.79 5.65
N LYS A 12 17.86 -0.33 6.89
CA LYS A 12 17.73 -1.15 8.11
C LYS A 12 16.35 -1.80 8.23
N TRP A 13 15.28 -1.05 8.02
CA TRP A 13 13.91 -1.59 8.04
C TRP A 13 13.67 -2.59 6.90
N MET A 14 14.22 -2.31 5.72
CA MET A 14 14.03 -3.18 4.56
C MET A 14 14.68 -4.57 4.69
N PHE A 15 15.64 -4.76 5.60
CA PHE A 15 16.18 -6.09 5.89
C PHE A 15 15.14 -7.08 6.40
N GLU A 16 14.05 -6.62 7.02
CA GLU A 16 12.93 -7.47 7.43
C GLU A 16 12.16 -8.05 6.22
N TRP A 17 12.36 -7.49 5.02
CA TRP A 17 11.67 -7.87 3.79
C TRP A 17 12.45 -8.81 2.87
N LYS A 18 13.41 -9.55 3.44
CA LYS A 18 14.18 -10.64 2.80
C LYS A 18 14.97 -10.20 1.55
N LEU A 19 15.76 -9.14 1.68
CA LEU A 19 16.62 -8.63 0.59
C LEU A 19 17.66 -9.64 0.11
N ASP A 20 18.06 -10.55 1.00
CA ASP A 20 19.00 -11.63 0.77
C ASP A 20 18.49 -12.66 -0.25
N GLU A 21 17.20 -12.94 -0.28
CA GLU A 21 16.62 -13.83 -1.29
C GLU A 21 16.71 -13.21 -2.70
N LEU A 22 16.49 -11.89 -2.81
CA LEU A 22 16.64 -11.16 -4.09
C LEU A 22 18.11 -11.13 -4.54
N ALA A 23 19.03 -10.87 -3.62
CA ALA A 23 20.45 -10.83 -3.92
C ALA A 23 20.99 -12.19 -4.38
N ALA A 24 20.64 -13.28 -3.69
CA ALA A 24 20.98 -14.64 -4.12
C ALA A 24 20.46 -14.90 -5.54
N SER A 25 19.23 -14.49 -5.82
CA SER A 25 18.63 -14.69 -7.13
C SER A 25 19.33 -13.91 -8.25
N TYR A 26 19.81 -12.69 -8.00
CA TYR A 26 20.60 -11.95 -8.98
C TYR A 26 21.92 -12.66 -9.32
N LEU A 27 22.57 -13.26 -8.33
CA LEU A 27 23.81 -14.00 -8.52
C LEU A 27 23.57 -15.32 -9.26
N GLU A 28 22.55 -16.07 -8.87
CA GLU A 28 22.18 -17.35 -9.51
C GLU A 28 21.68 -17.20 -10.95
N SER A 29 20.92 -16.14 -11.24
CA SER A 29 20.37 -15.89 -12.58
C SER A 29 21.31 -15.10 -13.50
N GLY A 30 22.49 -14.73 -13.02
CA GLY A 30 23.50 -14.02 -13.81
C GLY A 30 23.21 -12.53 -14.03
N GLY A 31 22.32 -11.91 -13.23
CA GLY A 31 22.08 -10.48 -13.30
C GLY A 31 20.74 -10.01 -12.71
N PHE A 32 20.48 -8.72 -12.86
CA PHE A 32 19.19 -8.13 -12.51
C PHE A 32 18.12 -8.50 -13.54
N TRP A 33 16.91 -8.83 -13.07
CA TRP A 33 15.79 -9.19 -13.94
C TRP A 33 15.24 -8.02 -14.73
N SER A 34 15.40 -8.05 -16.05
CA SER A 34 14.85 -7.03 -16.95
C SER A 34 13.33 -7.11 -17.12
N HIS A 35 12.72 -8.28 -16.86
CA HIS A 35 11.26 -8.48 -16.94
C HIS A 35 10.50 -7.91 -15.73
N GLU A 36 11.22 -7.64 -14.63
CA GLU A 36 10.74 -6.83 -13.51
C GLU A 36 11.70 -5.64 -13.34
N PRO A 37 11.56 -4.59 -14.17
CA PRO A 37 12.40 -3.39 -14.07
C PRO A 37 11.98 -2.53 -12.88
N LEU A 38 12.87 -1.64 -12.43
CA LEU A 38 12.47 -0.58 -11.48
C LEU A 38 11.51 0.39 -12.17
N ILE A 39 10.60 1.02 -11.42
CA ILE A 39 9.80 2.13 -11.96
C ILE A 39 10.29 3.43 -11.33
N VAL A 40 10.72 4.34 -12.19
CA VAL A 40 11.45 5.56 -11.83
C VAL A 40 10.71 6.78 -12.37
N VAL A 41 10.78 7.88 -11.64
CA VAL A 41 10.34 9.21 -12.08
C VAL A 41 11.51 10.19 -12.02
N GLU A 42 11.48 11.23 -12.84
CA GLU A 42 12.39 12.36 -12.71
C GLU A 42 11.76 13.45 -11.84
N GLU A 43 12.40 13.78 -10.71
CA GLU A 43 11.95 14.85 -9.83
C GLU A 43 13.11 15.59 -9.15
N PRO A 44 12.92 16.87 -8.74
CA PRO A 44 13.94 17.61 -8.01
C PRO A 44 14.16 17.03 -6.61
N LEU A 45 15.38 16.59 -6.30
CA LEU A 45 15.72 16.02 -5.00
C LEU A 45 17.13 16.46 -4.57
N TYR A 46 17.35 16.63 -3.26
CA TYR A 46 18.66 17.01 -2.68
C TYR A 46 19.35 18.20 -3.38
N ARG A 47 18.58 19.25 -3.69
CA ARG A 47 19.04 20.45 -4.42
C ARG A 47 19.49 20.21 -5.87
N LYS A 48 19.25 19.02 -6.44
CA LYS A 48 19.42 18.74 -7.87
C LYS A 48 18.12 19.03 -8.61
N ARG A 49 18.22 19.61 -9.81
CA ARG A 49 17.05 19.96 -10.64
C ARG A 49 16.33 18.75 -11.24
N CYS A 50 17.08 17.70 -11.53
CA CYS A 50 16.56 16.42 -12.00
C CYS A 50 17.30 15.30 -11.27
N SER A 51 16.54 14.37 -10.69
CA SER A 51 17.04 13.16 -10.06
C SER A 51 16.10 12.01 -10.39
N LEU A 52 16.67 10.86 -10.74
CA LEU A 52 15.93 9.63 -10.90
C LEU A 52 15.55 9.09 -9.53
N VAL A 53 14.25 9.02 -9.26
CA VAL A 53 13.71 8.52 -8.01
C VAL A 53 12.93 7.25 -8.27
N VAL A 54 13.35 6.16 -7.62
CA VAL A 54 12.64 4.88 -7.66
C VAL A 54 11.34 5.02 -6.87
N VAL A 55 10.23 4.76 -7.54
CA VAL A 55 8.88 4.75 -6.95
C VAL A 55 8.43 3.32 -6.67
N GLU A 56 8.80 2.37 -7.54
CA GLU A 56 8.52 0.94 -7.38
C GLU A 56 9.78 0.12 -7.67
N GLY A 57 9.93 -1.01 -6.96
CA GLY A 57 11.14 -1.82 -7.00
C GLY A 57 12.13 -1.46 -5.90
N ASN A 58 11.69 -0.75 -4.85
CA ASN A 58 12.55 -0.32 -3.74
C ASN A 58 13.35 -1.49 -3.13
N ARG A 59 12.71 -2.65 -2.90
CA ARG A 59 13.40 -3.85 -2.38
C ARG A 59 14.49 -4.36 -3.32
N ARG A 60 14.22 -4.33 -4.63
CA ARG A 60 15.16 -4.77 -5.67
C ARG A 60 16.38 -3.85 -5.72
N LEU A 61 16.16 -2.53 -5.69
CA LEU A 61 17.25 -1.56 -5.58
C LEU A 61 18.02 -1.70 -4.25
N ALA A 62 17.32 -1.91 -3.14
CA ALA A 62 17.95 -2.08 -1.83
C ALA A 62 18.85 -3.33 -1.80
N ALA A 63 18.38 -4.46 -2.33
CA ALA A 63 19.18 -5.68 -2.45
C ALA A 63 20.45 -5.45 -3.28
N LEU A 64 20.36 -4.75 -4.42
CA LEU A 64 21.53 -4.36 -5.21
C LEU A 64 22.53 -3.50 -4.42
N LYS A 65 22.05 -2.48 -3.69
CA LYS A 65 22.91 -1.60 -2.89
C LYS A 65 23.63 -2.38 -1.78
N VAL A 66 22.91 -3.25 -1.08
CA VAL A 66 23.48 -4.07 0.00
C VAL A 66 24.49 -5.06 -0.57
N LEU A 67 24.18 -5.68 -1.71
CA LEU A 67 25.10 -6.60 -2.40
C LEU A 67 26.38 -5.89 -2.85
N GLN A 68 26.27 -4.68 -3.39
CA GLN A 68 27.41 -3.86 -3.79
C GLN A 68 28.29 -3.44 -2.60
N ASN A 69 27.69 -3.16 -1.44
CA ASN A 69 28.45 -2.85 -0.23
C ASN A 69 29.15 -4.11 0.32
N ALA A 70 28.44 -5.24 0.34
CA ALA A 70 29.00 -6.53 0.74
C ALA A 70 30.21 -6.92 -0.13
N SER A 71 30.13 -6.72 -1.45
CA SER A 71 31.24 -6.98 -2.38
C SER A 71 32.46 -6.07 -2.17
N LYS A 72 32.29 -4.96 -1.45
CA LYS A 72 33.37 -4.02 -1.07
C LYS A 72 33.88 -4.27 0.35
N GLY A 73 33.43 -5.34 1.01
CA GLY A 73 33.83 -5.72 2.38
C GLY A 73 32.93 -5.17 3.49
N ASP A 74 31.82 -4.52 3.16
CA ASP A 74 30.83 -4.01 4.12
C ASP A 74 29.57 -4.88 4.15
N ALA A 75 29.76 -6.16 4.48
CA ALA A 75 28.66 -7.12 4.55
C ALA A 75 27.87 -6.96 5.87
N PRO A 76 26.54 -6.79 5.82
CA PRO A 76 25.73 -6.54 7.02
C PRO A 76 25.58 -7.79 7.92
N SER A 77 25.86 -8.99 7.40
CA SER A 77 25.85 -10.22 8.18
C SER A 77 26.73 -11.29 7.53
N ARG A 78 27.01 -12.38 8.26
CA ARG A 78 27.79 -13.51 7.75
C ARG A 78 27.15 -14.19 6.54
N LYS A 79 25.81 -14.16 6.44
CA LYS A 79 25.08 -14.68 5.27
C LYS A 79 25.38 -13.88 3.99
N TRP A 80 25.49 -12.56 4.11
CA TRP A 80 25.85 -11.71 2.97
C TRP A 80 27.32 -11.83 2.61
N ALA A 81 28.19 -11.99 3.61
CA ALA A 81 29.61 -12.24 3.39
C ALA A 81 29.83 -13.56 2.63
N SER A 82 29.20 -14.66 3.07
CA SER A 82 29.30 -15.94 2.35
C SER A 82 28.71 -15.83 0.94
N MET A 83 27.61 -15.10 0.76
CA MET A 83 27.00 -14.93 -0.57
C MET A 83 27.93 -14.28 -1.60
N VAL A 84 28.76 -13.30 -1.21
CA VAL A 84 29.74 -12.70 -2.14
C VAL A 84 31.03 -13.51 -2.28
N GLU A 85 31.30 -14.45 -1.36
CA GLU A 85 32.41 -15.41 -1.45
C GLU A 85 32.05 -16.62 -2.32
N ASP A 86 30.81 -17.11 -2.20
CA ASP A 86 30.32 -18.34 -2.81
C ASP A 86 29.91 -18.16 -4.28
N PHE A 87 29.61 -16.92 -4.70
CA PHE A 87 29.12 -16.62 -6.05
C PHE A 87 29.97 -15.58 -6.77
N GLU A 88 30.19 -15.78 -8.08
CA GLU A 88 30.76 -14.75 -8.94
C GLU A 88 29.75 -13.64 -9.19
N ILE A 89 30.17 -12.39 -9.02
CA ILE A 89 29.33 -11.22 -9.29
C ILE A 89 29.27 -10.99 -10.80
N PRO A 90 28.06 -10.98 -11.41
CA PRO A 90 27.91 -10.72 -12.83
C PRO A 90 28.50 -9.36 -13.23
N ASN A 91 29.22 -9.34 -14.34
CA ASN A 91 29.78 -8.10 -14.90
C ASN A 91 28.66 -7.08 -15.17
N GLY A 92 28.86 -5.85 -14.71
CA GLY A 92 27.91 -4.76 -14.93
C GLY A 92 26.68 -4.76 -14.03
N LEU A 93 26.53 -5.71 -13.10
CA LEU A 93 25.37 -5.82 -12.21
C LEU A 93 25.07 -4.52 -11.45
N PHE A 94 26.11 -3.77 -11.08
CA PHE A 94 25.98 -2.51 -10.35
C PHE A 94 26.10 -1.27 -11.23
N ASP A 95 26.47 -1.42 -12.50
CA ASP A 95 26.77 -0.30 -13.39
C ASP A 95 25.51 0.21 -14.08
N GLN A 96 24.63 -0.71 -14.50
CA GLN A 96 23.37 -0.37 -15.13
C GLN A 96 22.23 -1.25 -14.60
N VAL A 97 21.19 -0.59 -14.10
CA VAL A 97 19.98 -1.25 -13.61
C VAL A 97 18.82 -0.89 -14.54
N PRO A 98 18.12 -1.86 -15.15
CA PRO A 98 17.01 -1.56 -16.02
C PRO A 98 15.85 -0.93 -15.25
N TYR A 99 15.29 0.13 -15.82
CA TYR A 99 14.13 0.82 -15.26
C TYR A 99 13.18 1.27 -16.37
N VAL A 100 11.93 1.48 -15.99
CA VAL A 100 10.92 2.17 -16.79
C VAL A 100 10.80 3.58 -16.25
N LEU A 101 10.98 4.57 -17.13
CA LEU A 101 10.74 5.97 -16.79
C LEU A 101 9.24 6.27 -16.93
N ALA A 102 8.62 6.69 -15.84
CA ALA A 102 7.24 7.16 -15.81
C ALA A 102 7.20 8.69 -15.73
N ASP A 103 6.16 9.27 -16.34
CA ASP A 103 5.98 10.73 -16.39
C ASP A 103 5.76 11.35 -15.00
N SER A 104 5.10 10.62 -14.10
CA SER A 104 4.84 11.08 -12.74
C SER A 104 4.63 9.94 -11.75
N ARG A 105 4.78 10.24 -10.45
CA ARG A 105 4.43 9.29 -9.37
C ARG A 105 2.97 8.85 -9.45
N PHE A 106 2.09 9.73 -9.94
CA PHE A 106 0.67 9.44 -10.11
C PHE A 106 0.43 8.37 -11.17
N ASP A 107 1.18 8.40 -12.28
CA ASP A 107 1.07 7.39 -13.34
C ASP A 107 1.60 6.04 -12.88
N VAL A 108 2.66 6.03 -12.06
CA VAL A 108 3.13 4.80 -11.40
C VAL A 108 2.06 4.23 -10.47
N GLN A 109 1.47 5.05 -9.59
CA GLN A 109 0.39 4.61 -8.70
C GLN A 109 -0.82 4.09 -9.48
N ALA A 110 -1.20 4.77 -10.57
CA ALA A 110 -2.23 4.33 -11.51
C ALA A 110 -1.95 2.95 -12.11
N PHE A 111 -0.73 2.76 -12.61
CA PHE A 111 -0.28 1.52 -13.22
C PHE A 111 -0.26 0.36 -12.21
N LEU A 112 0.27 0.59 -11.00
CA LEU A 112 0.28 -0.41 -9.94
C LEU A 112 -1.13 -0.76 -9.48
N GLY A 113 -2.00 0.24 -9.31
CA GLY A 113 -3.40 0.02 -9.00
C GLY A 113 -4.11 -0.82 -10.06
N PHE A 114 -3.86 -0.57 -11.35
CA PHE A 114 -4.39 -1.41 -12.44
C PHE A 114 -3.83 -2.84 -12.37
N ARG A 115 -2.50 -3.01 -12.33
CA ARG A 115 -1.83 -4.32 -12.32
C ARG A 115 -2.21 -5.18 -11.12
N HIS A 116 -2.53 -4.59 -9.97
CA HIS A 116 -2.94 -5.32 -8.76
C HIS A 116 -4.46 -5.52 -8.63
N VAL A 117 -5.28 -4.73 -9.33
CA VAL A 117 -6.71 -5.01 -9.46
C VAL A 117 -6.98 -6.09 -10.50
N THR A 118 -6.17 -6.17 -11.56
CA THR A 118 -6.35 -7.14 -12.66
C THR A 118 -5.35 -8.31 -12.64
N GLY A 119 -4.40 -8.33 -11.70
CA GLY A 119 -3.35 -9.34 -11.59
C GLY A 119 -3.76 -10.61 -10.84
N ILE A 120 -2.88 -11.62 -10.87
CA ILE A 120 -3.10 -12.95 -10.25
C ILE A 120 -3.13 -12.87 -8.71
N LYS A 121 -2.42 -11.90 -8.13
CA LYS A 121 -2.49 -11.58 -6.69
C LYS A 121 -3.24 -10.25 -6.52
N GLN A 122 -4.50 -10.34 -6.13
CA GLN A 122 -5.37 -9.19 -5.87
C GLN A 122 -4.89 -8.45 -4.61
N TRP A 123 -5.04 -7.13 -4.59
CA TRP A 123 -4.86 -6.33 -3.37
C TRP A 123 -5.75 -6.82 -2.22
N ASP A 124 -5.25 -6.67 -1.00
CA ASP A 124 -6.10 -6.73 0.18
C ASP A 124 -7.15 -5.60 0.10
N ALA A 125 -8.35 -5.86 0.62
CA ALA A 125 -9.52 -5.02 0.35
C ALA A 125 -9.33 -3.55 0.80
N ASP A 126 -8.52 -3.34 1.83
CA ASP A 126 -8.13 -2.04 2.40
C ASP A 126 -7.16 -1.26 1.51
N GLU A 127 -6.11 -1.90 0.98
CA GLU A 127 -5.17 -1.27 0.03
C GLU A 127 -5.92 -0.71 -1.19
N LYS A 128 -6.84 -1.53 -1.73
CA LYS A 128 -7.70 -1.14 -2.84
C LYS A 128 -8.60 0.03 -2.51
N ALA A 129 -9.20 0.02 -1.33
CA ALA A 129 -10.10 1.09 -0.92
C ALA A 129 -9.34 2.41 -0.63
N GLY A 130 -8.11 2.33 -0.12
CA GLY A 130 -7.21 3.47 0.06
C GLY A 130 -6.81 4.12 -1.27
N PHE A 131 -6.42 3.33 -2.25
CA PHE A 131 -6.08 3.85 -3.58
C PHE A 131 -7.27 4.46 -4.32
N ILE A 132 -8.45 3.80 -4.24
CA ILE A 132 -9.70 4.37 -4.77
C ILE A 132 -9.98 5.73 -4.12
N THR A 133 -9.78 5.84 -2.80
CA THR A 133 -9.94 7.09 -2.07
C THR A 133 -8.99 8.17 -2.56
N GLN A 134 -7.72 7.84 -2.82
CA GLN A 134 -6.75 8.77 -3.36
C GLN A 134 -7.18 9.33 -4.74
N LEU A 135 -7.62 8.45 -5.66
CA LEU A 135 -8.08 8.86 -6.99
C LEU A 135 -9.32 9.78 -6.94
N ILE A 136 -10.23 9.53 -6.00
CA ILE A 136 -11.44 10.33 -5.84
C ILE A 136 -11.14 11.66 -5.14
N ASP A 137 -10.39 11.62 -4.03
CA ASP A 137 -10.22 12.78 -3.15
C ASP A 137 -9.12 13.72 -3.62
N GLU A 138 -8.01 13.20 -4.11
CA GLU A 138 -6.87 14.00 -4.55
C GLU A 138 -7.00 14.34 -6.04
N SER A 139 -7.28 13.32 -6.87
CA SER A 139 -7.36 13.50 -8.32
C SER A 139 -8.74 13.90 -8.83
N LYS A 140 -9.72 14.07 -7.92
CA LYS A 140 -11.09 14.54 -8.21
C LYS A 140 -11.82 13.71 -9.27
N MET A 141 -11.47 12.43 -9.39
CA MET A 141 -12.09 11.53 -10.37
C MET A 141 -13.48 11.10 -9.92
N THR A 142 -14.41 10.95 -10.86
CA THR A 142 -15.72 10.32 -10.59
C THR A 142 -15.58 8.81 -10.39
N TYR A 143 -16.59 8.16 -9.80
CA TYR A 143 -16.58 6.70 -9.65
C TYR A 143 -16.43 5.97 -10.99
N GLU A 144 -17.03 6.50 -12.07
CA GLU A 144 -16.94 5.93 -13.42
C GLU A 144 -15.53 6.08 -14.02
N GLN A 145 -14.89 7.23 -13.79
CA GLN A 145 -13.52 7.45 -14.23
C GLN A 145 -12.55 6.50 -13.52
N VAL A 146 -12.69 6.35 -12.19
CA VAL A 146 -11.90 5.40 -11.41
C VAL A 146 -12.17 3.96 -11.86
N ALA A 147 -13.44 3.59 -12.04
CA ALA A 147 -13.83 2.25 -12.49
C ALA A 147 -13.17 1.86 -13.82
N ARG A 148 -13.20 2.76 -14.82
CA ARG A 148 -12.48 2.54 -16.09
C ARG A 148 -10.98 2.41 -15.89
N LYS A 149 -10.39 3.25 -15.04
CA LYS A 149 -8.94 3.28 -14.80
C LYS A 149 -8.41 2.01 -14.15
N ILE A 150 -9.18 1.39 -13.24
CA ILE A 150 -8.75 0.20 -12.51
C ILE A 150 -9.37 -1.11 -13.04
N GLY A 151 -10.13 -1.07 -14.13
CA GLY A 151 -10.82 -2.26 -14.65
C GLY A 151 -11.89 -2.81 -13.69
N SER A 152 -12.71 -1.93 -13.10
CA SER A 152 -13.79 -2.31 -12.17
C SER A 152 -15.13 -1.67 -12.59
N THR A 153 -16.16 -1.80 -11.74
CA THR A 153 -17.48 -1.17 -11.95
C THR A 153 -17.67 0.00 -11.00
N ALA A 154 -18.39 1.05 -11.43
CA ALA A 154 -18.66 2.22 -10.60
C ALA A 154 -19.34 1.86 -9.25
N PRO A 155 -20.31 0.91 -9.19
CA PRO A 155 -20.86 0.45 -7.92
C PRO A 155 -19.84 -0.24 -7.01
N ALA A 156 -18.88 -1.00 -7.57
CA ALA A 156 -17.81 -1.61 -6.78
C ALA A 156 -16.87 -0.54 -6.20
N VAL A 157 -16.45 0.42 -7.03
CA VAL A 157 -15.62 1.56 -6.60
C VAL A 157 -16.30 2.34 -5.47
N ARG A 158 -17.58 2.68 -5.64
CA ARG A 158 -18.36 3.38 -4.62
C ARG A 158 -18.41 2.62 -3.31
N ARG A 159 -18.66 1.31 -3.34
CA ARG A 159 -18.70 0.46 -2.12
C ARG A 159 -17.38 0.49 -1.37
N HIS A 160 -16.25 0.40 -2.09
CA HIS A 160 -14.92 0.45 -1.46
C HIS A 160 -14.67 1.84 -0.84
N TYR A 161 -14.97 2.90 -1.59
CA TYR A 161 -14.80 4.28 -1.11
C TYR A 161 -15.63 4.55 0.16
N VAL A 162 -16.92 4.22 0.16
CA VAL A 162 -17.80 4.45 1.32
C VAL A 162 -17.35 3.64 2.54
N ALA A 163 -16.91 2.39 2.35
CA ALA A 163 -16.38 1.57 3.44
C ALA A 163 -15.08 2.14 4.03
N TYR A 164 -14.18 2.64 3.19
CA TYR A 164 -12.94 3.27 3.64
C TYR A 164 -13.20 4.57 4.39
N GLN A 165 -14.07 5.43 3.86
CA GLN A 165 -14.47 6.65 4.56
C GLN A 165 -15.16 6.36 5.90
N LEU A 166 -15.91 5.25 6.01
CA LEU A 166 -16.49 4.82 7.26
C LEU A 166 -15.42 4.38 8.27
N LEU A 167 -14.39 3.65 7.83
CA LEU A 167 -13.24 3.29 8.67
C LEU A 167 -12.53 4.53 9.20
N LEU A 168 -12.17 5.46 8.32
CA LEU A 168 -11.55 6.73 8.70
C LEU A 168 -12.44 7.52 9.67
N GLN A 169 -13.75 7.51 9.46
CA GLN A 169 -14.67 8.16 10.38
C GLN A 169 -14.69 7.48 11.76
N ILE A 170 -14.64 6.14 11.81
CA ILE A 170 -14.54 5.38 13.06
C ILE A 170 -13.27 5.79 13.83
N GLU A 171 -12.12 5.78 13.17
CA GLU A 171 -10.82 6.17 13.75
C GLU A 171 -10.86 7.57 14.37
N ASN A 172 -11.53 8.50 13.70
CA ASN A 172 -11.60 9.89 14.15
C ASN A 172 -12.63 10.13 15.28
N VAL A 173 -13.71 9.33 15.33
CA VAL A 173 -14.87 9.61 16.19
C VAL A 173 -14.95 8.67 17.40
N VAL A 174 -14.48 7.44 17.28
CA VAL A 174 -14.64 6.40 18.30
C VAL A 174 -13.38 6.33 19.16
N ALA A 175 -13.43 6.94 20.34
CA ALA A 175 -12.26 7.12 21.22
C ALA A 175 -11.59 5.80 21.67
N ASP A 176 -12.34 4.71 21.76
CA ASP A 176 -11.85 3.40 22.19
C ASP A 176 -11.55 2.42 21.05
N PHE A 177 -11.46 2.92 19.81
CA PHE A 177 -11.10 2.13 18.63
C PHE A 177 -9.65 1.60 18.71
N PRO A 178 -9.44 0.27 18.58
CA PRO A 178 -8.11 -0.31 18.54
C PRO A 178 -7.54 -0.23 17.11
N THR A 179 -6.80 0.84 16.79
CA THR A 179 -6.25 1.11 15.45
C THR A 179 -5.41 -0.06 14.90
N GLU A 180 -4.70 -0.78 15.76
CA GLU A 180 -3.92 -1.97 15.38
C GLU A 180 -4.77 -3.13 14.81
N LYS A 181 -6.10 -3.10 15.00
CA LYS A 181 -7.04 -4.11 14.47
C LYS A 181 -7.75 -3.65 13.20
N ALA A 182 -7.47 -2.44 12.71
CA ALA A 182 -8.13 -1.85 11.54
C ALA A 182 -7.78 -2.63 10.25
N GLU A 183 -6.49 -2.85 10.01
CA GLU A 183 -5.94 -3.51 8.81
C GLU A 183 -6.51 -4.93 8.64
N HIS A 184 -6.55 -5.73 9.71
CA HIS A 184 -6.99 -7.12 9.63
C HIS A 184 -8.51 -7.32 9.49
N ARG A 185 -9.35 -6.28 9.59
CA ARG A 185 -10.82 -6.43 9.61
C ARG A 185 -11.56 -5.50 8.65
N PHE A 186 -10.86 -4.88 7.71
CA PHE A 186 -11.53 -4.07 6.70
C PHE A 186 -12.53 -4.87 5.86
N THR A 187 -12.21 -6.11 5.50
CA THR A 187 -13.15 -6.99 4.76
C THR A 187 -14.46 -7.19 5.51
N VAL A 188 -14.40 -7.40 6.83
CA VAL A 188 -15.58 -7.55 7.70
C VAL A 188 -16.44 -6.28 7.71
N LEU A 189 -15.80 -5.12 7.82
CA LEU A 189 -16.47 -3.82 7.73
C LEU A 189 -17.12 -3.63 6.36
N TYR A 190 -16.37 -3.90 5.30
CA TYR A 190 -16.81 -3.78 3.91
C TYR A 190 -18.05 -4.63 3.65
N ASP A 191 -18.05 -5.89 4.11
CA ASP A 191 -19.15 -6.84 3.96
C ASP A 191 -20.35 -6.49 4.84
N ALA A 192 -20.11 -6.12 6.10
CA ALA A 192 -21.16 -5.69 7.02
C ALA A 192 -21.92 -4.48 6.47
N LEU A 193 -21.22 -3.54 5.83
CA LEU A 193 -21.81 -2.34 5.23
C LEU A 193 -22.68 -2.65 4.02
N GLN A 194 -22.55 -3.82 3.38
CA GLN A 194 -23.44 -4.23 2.29
C GLN A 194 -24.81 -4.69 2.78
N LYS A 195 -24.96 -4.99 4.08
CA LYS A 195 -26.24 -5.44 4.64
C LYS A 195 -27.15 -4.24 4.84
N GLN A 196 -28.39 -4.34 4.35
CA GLN A 196 -29.39 -3.28 4.47
C GLN A 196 -29.64 -2.86 5.93
N GLY A 197 -29.63 -3.82 6.87
CA GLY A 197 -29.78 -3.54 8.30
C GLY A 197 -28.65 -2.66 8.86
N THR A 198 -27.40 -2.90 8.45
CA THR A 198 -26.25 -2.07 8.82
C THR A 198 -26.40 -0.65 8.27
N GLN A 199 -26.76 -0.52 6.99
CA GLN A 199 -26.97 0.78 6.35
C GLN A 199 -28.07 1.58 7.05
N GLN A 200 -29.20 0.94 7.39
CA GLN A 200 -30.30 1.58 8.13
C GLN A 200 -29.90 1.98 9.56
N TYR A 201 -29.21 1.09 10.27
CA TYR A 201 -28.76 1.32 11.63
C TYR A 201 -27.83 2.55 11.70
N LEU A 202 -26.80 2.57 10.87
CA LEU A 202 -25.82 3.65 10.78
C LEU A 202 -26.38 4.90 10.07
N GLY A 203 -27.41 4.75 9.23
CA GLY A 203 -27.91 5.81 8.36
C GLY A 203 -26.96 6.16 7.22
N VAL A 204 -26.22 5.17 6.71
CA VAL A 204 -25.31 5.33 5.57
C VAL A 204 -26.09 5.16 4.28
N ASP A 205 -25.87 6.06 3.34
CA ASP A 205 -26.36 5.93 1.97
C ASP A 205 -25.30 5.23 1.10
N SER A 206 -25.59 4.01 0.66
CA SER A 206 -24.71 3.21 -0.19
C SER A 206 -24.64 3.70 -1.64
N ASN A 207 -25.50 4.65 -2.02
CA ASN A 207 -25.49 5.32 -3.32
C ASN A 207 -24.93 6.75 -3.25
N ALA A 208 -24.38 7.15 -2.10
CA ALA A 208 -23.82 8.49 -1.91
C ALA A 208 -22.77 8.84 -2.98
N ASP A 209 -22.86 10.07 -3.49
CA ASP A 209 -21.80 10.67 -4.28
C ASP A 209 -20.52 10.84 -3.43
N PRO A 210 -19.36 11.10 -4.07
CA PRO A 210 -18.10 11.26 -3.33
C PRO A 210 -18.15 12.29 -2.19
N LYS A 211 -18.88 13.40 -2.37
CA LYS A 211 -18.93 14.48 -1.38
C LYS A 211 -19.71 14.05 -0.14
N ALA A 212 -20.86 13.41 -0.33
CA ALA A 212 -21.67 12.87 0.77
C ALA A 212 -20.99 11.68 1.46
N ALA A 213 -20.24 10.87 0.70
CA ALA A 213 -19.55 9.69 1.20
C ALA A 213 -18.30 10.00 2.05
N LYS A 214 -17.79 11.23 2.10
CA LYS A 214 -16.66 11.63 2.99
C LYS A 214 -16.96 11.54 4.49
N SER A 215 -18.22 11.64 4.86
CA SER A 215 -18.67 11.47 6.25
C SER A 215 -19.93 10.62 6.25
N PRO A 216 -19.79 9.29 6.01
CA PRO A 216 -20.93 8.40 5.78
C PRO A 216 -21.99 8.44 6.88
N VAL A 217 -21.57 8.62 8.13
CA VAL A 217 -22.48 8.70 9.29
C VAL A 217 -22.63 10.13 9.77
N LYS A 218 -23.87 10.58 9.98
CA LYS A 218 -24.16 11.92 10.51
C LYS A 218 -23.80 12.00 12.01
N LYS A 219 -23.42 13.19 12.49
CA LYS A 219 -23.05 13.45 13.91
C LYS A 219 -24.05 12.88 14.93
N GLY A 220 -25.35 13.05 14.70
CA GLY A 220 -26.40 12.52 15.60
C GLY A 220 -26.46 10.99 15.71
N LYS A 221 -25.75 10.25 14.85
CA LYS A 221 -25.66 8.79 14.85
C LYS A 221 -24.28 8.26 15.28
N HIS A 222 -23.36 9.12 15.75
CA HIS A 222 -22.04 8.68 16.20
C HIS A 222 -22.08 7.66 17.35
N GLY A 223 -23.10 7.70 18.22
CA GLY A 223 -23.28 6.65 19.23
C GLY A 223 -23.52 5.26 18.62
N ARG A 224 -24.25 5.19 17.50
CA ARG A 224 -24.46 3.94 16.73
C ARG A 224 -23.19 3.50 16.02
N LEU A 225 -22.42 4.46 15.51
CA LEU A 225 -21.10 4.19 14.92
C LEU A 225 -20.14 3.57 15.94
N ALA A 226 -20.12 4.09 17.17
CA ALA A 226 -19.30 3.53 18.24
C ALA A 226 -19.72 2.11 18.63
N HIS A 227 -21.03 1.82 18.73
CA HIS A 227 -21.50 0.44 18.97
C HIS A 227 -21.08 -0.50 17.85
N PHE A 228 -21.30 -0.10 16.60
CA PHE A 228 -20.93 -0.88 15.44
C PHE A 228 -19.43 -1.17 15.39
N SER A 229 -18.61 -0.15 15.65
CA SER A 229 -17.16 -0.30 15.79
C SER A 229 -16.78 -1.31 16.87
N ARG A 230 -17.39 -1.26 18.06
CA ARG A 230 -17.11 -2.21 19.14
C ARG A 230 -17.53 -3.64 18.79
N TRP A 231 -18.61 -3.82 18.04
CA TRP A 231 -19.00 -5.15 17.58
C TRP A 231 -18.00 -5.74 16.59
N LEU A 232 -17.48 -4.93 15.67
CA LEU A 232 -16.53 -5.38 14.64
C LEU A 232 -15.09 -5.51 15.14
N TYR A 233 -14.62 -4.58 15.97
CA TYR A 233 -13.21 -4.46 16.34
C TYR A 233 -12.94 -4.71 17.83
N GLY A 234 -14.00 -4.70 18.66
CA GLY A 234 -13.86 -4.73 20.10
C GLY A 234 -13.30 -3.43 20.64
N THR A 235 -12.66 -3.54 21.81
CA THR A 235 -11.88 -2.48 22.44
C THR A 235 -10.54 -3.08 22.88
N LYS A 236 -9.70 -2.29 23.57
CA LYS A 236 -8.49 -2.81 24.24
C LYS A 236 -8.79 -3.84 25.33
N LYS A 237 -9.99 -3.81 25.92
CA LYS A 237 -10.37 -4.67 27.06
C LYS A 237 -11.39 -5.74 26.69
N THR A 238 -12.09 -5.58 25.57
CA THR A 238 -13.21 -6.44 25.18
C THR A 238 -12.98 -6.95 23.77
N PRO A 239 -13.05 -8.26 23.54
CA PRO A 239 -12.95 -8.79 22.18
C PRO A 239 -14.12 -8.31 21.31
N PRO A 240 -13.94 -8.30 19.98
CA PRO A 240 -15.04 -8.05 19.06
C PRO A 240 -16.13 -9.11 19.21
N LEU A 241 -17.37 -8.71 18.94
CA LEU A 241 -18.54 -9.59 18.98
C LEU A 241 -18.67 -10.41 17.70
N VAL A 242 -18.35 -9.79 16.56
CA VAL A 242 -18.31 -10.46 15.26
C VAL A 242 -16.91 -11.03 15.06
N THR A 243 -16.81 -12.32 14.80
CA THR A 243 -15.56 -12.98 14.41
C THR A 243 -15.74 -13.57 13.02
N ASP A 244 -14.68 -13.54 12.22
CA ASP A 244 -14.65 -14.25 10.95
C ASP A 244 -14.81 -15.74 11.22
N THR A 245 -15.89 -16.33 10.71
CA THR A 245 -16.04 -17.78 10.53
C THR A 245 -15.90 -18.09 9.06
#